data_AF-A0A9Q3CYT6-F1
#
_entry.id   AF-A0A9Q3CYT6-F1
#
_cell.length_a   1.000
_cell.length_b   1.000
_cell.length_c   1.000
_cell.angle_alpha   90.00
_cell.angle_beta   90.00
_cell.angle_gamma   90.00
#
_symmetry.space_group_name_H-M   'P 1'
#
loop_
_entity.id
_entity.type
_entity.pdbx_description
1 polymer ?
#
loop_
_entity_poly.entity_id
_entity_poly.type
_entity_poly.pdbx_seq_one_letter_code
_entity_poly.pdbx_strand_id
1 'polypeptide(L)'
;MHMGIKHELTNAPVLIFPDFELPFKLYIDAAGSQGLGEALHQKQIVDGEPREGLICYISRQLKDSEARYGATQTECLCLVWALERLHYYLEGAVFEVYTECTG
;
A
#
# COMPACT_ATOMS: atom_id res chain seq x y z
N MET A 1 -10.61 1.03 -12.79
CA MET A 1 -9.82 2.26 -13.04
C MET A 1 -9.87 3.09 -11.77
N HIS A 2 -9.00 2.81 -10.80
CA HIS A 2 -8.88 3.61 -9.59
C HIS A 2 -8.12 4.90 -9.90
N MET A 3 -8.87 5.89 -10.35
CA MET A 3 -8.42 7.28 -10.44
C MET A 3 -8.17 7.92 -9.05
N GLY A 4 -8.38 7.18 -7.95
CA GLY A 4 -8.33 7.68 -6.57
C GLY A 4 -6.93 8.00 -6.07
N ILE A 5 -5.96 7.09 -6.22
CA ILE A 5 -4.62 7.29 -5.65
C ILE A 5 -3.86 8.41 -6.38
N LYS A 6 -3.91 8.46 -7.72
CA LYS A 6 -3.20 9.50 -8.49
C LYS A 6 -3.69 10.92 -8.13
N HIS A 7 -4.99 11.10 -7.93
CA HIS A 7 -5.57 12.40 -7.59
C HIS A 7 -5.22 12.82 -6.15
N GLU A 8 -5.19 11.87 -5.21
CA GLU A 8 -4.76 12.11 -3.84
C GLU A 8 -3.25 12.39 -3.73
N LEU A 9 -2.40 11.73 -4.55
CA LEU A 9 -0.96 11.98 -4.59
C LEU A 9 -0.60 13.39 -5.10
N THR A 10 -1.41 13.97 -5.99
CA THR A 10 -1.24 15.38 -6.42
C THR A 10 -1.59 16.41 -5.35
N ASN A 11 -2.38 16.02 -4.34
CA ASN A 11 -2.63 16.80 -3.13
C ASN A 11 -1.78 16.22 -2.01
N ALA A 12 -0.45 16.39 -2.09
CA ALA A 12 0.55 15.79 -1.21
C ALA A 12 0.02 15.56 0.22
N PRO A 13 -0.35 14.30 0.56
CA PRO A 13 -0.75 13.99 1.93
C PRO A 13 0.44 14.31 2.84
N VAL A 14 0.18 14.94 3.98
CA VAL A 14 1.21 15.12 5.00
C VAL A 14 1.66 13.73 5.41
N LEU A 15 2.88 13.36 5.02
CA LEU A 15 3.49 12.11 5.48
C LEU A 15 3.66 12.20 7.00
N ILE A 16 3.20 11.18 7.70
CA ILE A 16 3.34 11.08 9.15
C ILE A 16 4.54 10.20 9.51
N PHE A 17 5.20 10.50 10.62
CA PHE A 17 6.24 9.63 11.15
C PHE A 17 5.62 8.34 11.69
N PRO A 18 6.20 7.16 11.39
CA PRO A 18 5.69 5.90 11.89
C PRO A 18 5.94 5.77 13.40
N ASP A 19 4.98 5.18 14.09
CA ASP A 19 5.09 4.72 15.47
C ASP A 19 5.13 3.19 15.47
N PHE A 20 6.28 2.60 15.76
CA PHE A 20 6.47 1.15 15.68
C PHE A 20 5.75 0.37 16.80
N GLU A 21 5.17 1.05 17.79
CA GLU A 21 4.34 0.41 18.83
C GLU A 21 2.88 0.24 18.39
N LEU A 22 2.48 0.87 17.28
CA LEU A 22 1.12 0.85 16.75
C LEU A 22 1.02 -0.03 15.48
N PRO A 23 -0.14 -0.67 15.24
CA PRO A 23 -0.32 -1.51 14.07
C PRO A 23 -0.33 -0.69 12.77
N PHE A 24 0.26 -1.24 11.71
CA PHE A 24 0.22 -0.64 10.38
C PHE A 24 -0.99 -1.11 9.57
N LYS A 25 -1.31 -0.34 8.53
CA LYS A 25 -2.30 -0.68 7.52
C LYS A 25 -1.65 -0.60 6.16
N LEU A 26 -1.62 -1.72 5.45
CA LEU A 26 -1.07 -1.82 4.11
C LEU A 26 -2.20 -1.92 3.10
N TYR A 27 -2.38 -0.87 2.31
CA TYR A 27 -3.28 -0.89 1.17
C TYR A 27 -2.49 -1.31 -0.06
N ILE A 28 -2.98 -2.32 -0.77
CA ILE A 28 -2.37 -2.81 -2.01
C ILE A 28 -3.39 -2.73 -3.15
N ASP A 29 -2.92 -2.32 -4.32
CA ASP A 29 -3.68 -2.29 -5.56
C ASP A 29 -2.84 -2.88 -6.70
N ALA A 30 -3.40 -3.88 -7.36
CA ALA A 30 -2.85 -4.49 -8.56
C ALA A 30 -3.73 -4.12 -9.75
N ALA A 31 -3.45 -2.96 -10.35
CA ALA A 31 -4.23 -2.45 -11.48
C ALA A 31 -3.91 -3.22 -12.78
N GLY A 32 -4.52 -4.41 -12.94
CA GLY A 32 -4.48 -5.21 -14.16
C GLY A 32 -3.05 -5.44 -14.69
N SER A 33 -2.84 -5.27 -15.99
CA SER A 33 -1.56 -5.47 -16.68
C SER A 33 -0.61 -4.26 -16.62
N GLN A 34 -0.90 -3.24 -15.81
CA GLN A 34 -0.19 -1.95 -15.86
C GLN A 34 0.85 -1.75 -14.75
N GLY A 35 0.56 -2.18 -13.53
CA GLY A 35 1.45 -1.92 -12.39
C GLY A 35 0.92 -2.39 -11.05
N LEU A 36 1.81 -2.30 -10.06
CA LEU A 36 1.56 -2.54 -8.65
C LEU A 36 1.67 -1.20 -7.92
N GLY A 37 0.82 -0.97 -6.93
CA GLY A 37 0.88 0.20 -6.08
C GLY A 37 0.41 -0.10 -4.66
N GLU A 38 1.10 0.48 -3.69
CA GLU A 38 0.86 0.23 -2.28
C GLU A 38 1.06 1.48 -1.45
N ALA A 39 0.20 1.63 -0.44
CA ALA A 39 0.24 2.72 0.51
C ALA A 39 0.30 2.14 1.93
N LEU A 40 1.33 2.52 2.68
CA LEU A 40 1.45 2.20 4.09
C LEU A 40 0.88 3.35 4.91
N HIS A 41 -0.09 3.03 5.75
CA HIS A 41 -0.78 3.96 6.61
C HIS A 41 -0.68 3.51 8.06
N GLN A 42 -0.96 4.44 8.98
CA GLN A 42 -1.11 4.13 10.39
C GLN A 42 -2.15 5.07 11.02
N LYS A 43 -2.93 4.53 11.97
CA LYS A 43 -3.81 5.34 12.81
C LYS A 43 -3.04 5.85 14.01
N GLN A 44 -2.98 7.16 14.17
CA GLN A 44 -2.31 7.84 15.28
C GLN A 44 -3.21 8.93 15.86
N ILE A 45 -2.91 9.37 17.09
CA ILE A 45 -3.54 10.55 17.67
C ILE A 45 -2.80 11.79 17.19
N VAL A 46 -3.48 12.67 16.45
CA VAL A 46 -2.94 13.95 15.96
C VAL A 46 -3.86 15.05 16.45
N ASP A 47 -3.30 16.03 17.16
CA ASP A 47 -4.06 17.13 17.81
C ASP A 47 -5.16 16.63 18.78
N GLY A 48 -4.94 15.47 19.41
CA GLY A 48 -5.89 14.87 20.35
C GLY A 48 -6.97 13.98 19.73
N GLU A 49 -7.00 13.85 18.39
CA GLU A 49 -8.00 13.04 17.68
C GLU A 49 -7.36 11.91 16.87
N PRO A 50 -8.00 10.74 16.75
CA PRO A 50 -7.50 9.65 15.91
C PRO A 50 -7.60 10.03 14.43
N ARG A 51 -6.46 9.98 13.73
CA ARG A 51 -6.35 10.20 12.29
C ARG A 51 -5.54 9.07 11.66
N GLU A 52 -5.98 8.61 10.49
CA GLU A 52 -5.20 7.70 9.66
C GLU A 52 -4.32 8.54 8.72
N GLY A 53 -3.00 8.40 8.84
CA GLY A 53 -2.04 9.12 8.01
C GLY A 53 -1.24 8.19 7.12
N LEU A 54 -0.81 8.73 5.97
CA LEU A 54 0.09 8.06 5.03
C LEU A 54 1.53 8.12 5.56
N ILE A 55 2.22 7.00 5.62
CA ILE A 55 3.64 6.91 5.97
C ILE A 55 4.49 6.88 4.70
N CYS A 56 4.14 6.01 3.76
CA CYS A 56 4.85 5.91 2.49
C CYS A 56 3.99 5.32 1.39
N TYR A 57 4.30 5.70 0.15
CA TYR A 57 3.75 5.10 -1.05
C TYR A 57 4.86 4.47 -1.87
N ILE A 58 4.63 3.26 -2.38
CA ILE A 58 5.52 2.58 -3.31
C ILE A 58 4.72 2.12 -4.53
N SER A 59 5.35 2.09 -5.69
CA SER A 59 4.73 1.53 -6.90
C SER A 59 5.80 1.09 -7.88
N ARG A 60 5.41 0.17 -8.77
CA ARG A 60 6.23 -0.21 -9.93
C ARG A 60 5.37 -0.69 -11.09
N GLN A 61 5.93 -0.63 -12.29
CA GLN A 61 5.35 -1.29 -13.45
C GLN A 61 5.53 -2.82 -13.35
N LEU A 62 4.58 -3.55 -13.92
CA LEU A 62 4.72 -5.00 -14.10
C LEU A 62 5.78 -5.30 -15.16
N LYS A 63 6.51 -6.40 -14.95
CA LYS A 63 7.35 -6.99 -15.99
C LYS A 63 6.45 -7.69 -17.02
N ASP A 64 6.94 -7.85 -18.25
CA ASP A 64 6.22 -8.56 -19.31
C ASP A 64 5.73 -9.97 -18.91
N SER A 65 6.47 -10.64 -18.04
CA SER A 65 6.07 -11.95 -17.49
C SER A 65 4.92 -11.85 -16.50
N GLU A 66 4.92 -10.80 -15.67
CA GLU A 66 3.94 -10.57 -14.62
C GLU A 66 2.63 -10.00 -15.21
N ALA A 67 2.70 -9.29 -16.33
CA ALA A 67 1.53 -8.77 -17.05
C ALA A 67 0.57 -9.87 -17.58
N ARG A 68 1.03 -11.13 -17.59
CA ARG A 68 0.23 -12.30 -17.98
C ARG A 68 -0.48 -12.99 -16.81
N TYR A 69 -0.26 -12.52 -15.58
CA TYR A 69 -0.89 -13.07 -14.39
C TYR A 69 -2.37 -12.70 -14.32
N GLY A 70 -3.19 -13.61 -13.79
CA GLY A 70 -4.58 -13.31 -13.44
C GLY A 70 -4.67 -12.38 -12.23
N ALA A 71 -5.83 -11.77 -11.99
CA ALA A 71 -6.03 -10.78 -10.93
C ALA A 71 -5.47 -11.22 -9.57
N THR A 72 -5.87 -12.40 -9.07
CA THR A 72 -5.41 -12.94 -7.78
C THR A 72 -3.89 -13.17 -7.73
N GLN A 73 -3.27 -13.57 -8.83
CA GLN A 73 -1.82 -13.78 -8.90
C GLN A 73 -1.08 -12.44 -8.85
N THR A 74 -1.61 -11.42 -9.53
CA THR A 74 -1.05 -10.08 -9.52
C THR A 74 -1.20 -9.41 -8.16
N GLU A 75 -2.32 -9.62 -7.46
CA GLU A 75 -2.50 -9.15 -6.08
C GLU A 75 -1.55 -9.82 -5.09
N CYS A 76 -1.36 -11.14 -5.21
CA CYS A 76 -0.37 -11.85 -4.39
C CYS A 76 1.05 -11.35 -4.68
N LEU A 77 1.38 -11.09 -5.94
CA LEU A 77 2.64 -10.47 -6.34
C LEU A 77 2.80 -9.07 -5.73
N CYS A 78 1.74 -8.26 -5.73
CA CYS A 78 1.67 -6.94 -5.09
C CYS A 78 2.05 -7.06 -3.62
N LEU A 79 1.34 -7.93 -2.88
CA LEU A 79 1.61 -8.15 -1.47
C LEU A 79 3.04 -8.61 -1.20
N VAL A 80 3.54 -9.62 -1.90
CA VAL A 80 4.91 -10.13 -1.71
C VAL A 80 5.94 -9.02 -1.97
N TRP A 81 5.77 -8.28 -3.06
CA TRP A 81 6.66 -7.17 -3.40
C TRP A 81 6.63 -6.07 -2.34
N ALA A 82 5.45 -5.73 -1.83
CA ALA A 82 5.28 -4.74 -0.78
C ALA A 82 5.98 -5.14 0.52
N LEU A 83 5.85 -6.41 0.93
CA LEU A 83 6.52 -6.94 2.12
C LEU A 83 8.04 -6.90 1.98
N GLU A 84 8.58 -7.26 0.82
CA GLU A 84 10.03 -7.16 0.55
C GLU A 84 10.52 -5.71 0.63
N ARG A 85 9.74 -4.77 0.08
CA ARG A 85 10.13 -3.36 -0.01
C ARG A 85 9.95 -2.62 1.30
N LEU A 86 8.95 -2.96 2.09
CA LEU A 86 8.61 -2.31 3.35
C LEU A 86 9.03 -3.13 4.58
N HIS A 87 9.96 -4.07 4.42
CA HIS A 87 10.43 -4.94 5.51
C HIS A 87 10.86 -4.14 6.75
N TYR A 88 11.52 -2.99 6.55
CA TYR A 88 11.96 -2.10 7.63
C TYR A 88 10.82 -1.50 8.47
N TYR A 89 9.57 -1.54 7.98
CA TYR A 89 8.36 -1.18 8.74
C TYR A 89 7.59 -2.41 9.23
N LEU A 90 7.46 -3.43 8.40
CA LEU A 90 6.50 -4.52 8.60
C LEU A 90 7.11 -5.76 9.28
N GLU A 91 8.43 -5.92 9.25
CA GLU A 91 9.08 -7.07 9.86
C GLU A 91 8.90 -7.05 11.38
N GLY A 92 8.26 -8.10 11.92
CA GLY A 92 7.93 -8.22 13.34
C GLY A 92 6.73 -7.38 13.80
N ALA A 93 6.16 -6.55 12.93
CA ALA A 93 4.97 -5.75 13.25
C ALA A 93 3.67 -6.54 13.03
N VAL A 94 2.62 -6.17 13.76
CA VAL A 94 1.24 -6.57 13.46
C VAL A 94 0.64 -5.53 12.51
N PHE A 95 0.11 -5.99 11.39
CA PHE A 95 -0.51 -5.10 10.40
C PHE A 95 -1.69 -5.76 9.69
N GLU A 96 -2.55 -4.92 9.13
CA GLU A 96 -3.70 -5.32 8.34
C GLU A 96 -3.45 -5.03 6.86
N VAL A 97 -3.85 -5.96 5.99
CA VAL A 97 -3.74 -5.80 4.53
C VAL A 97 -5.12 -5.57 3.94
N TYR A 98 -5.24 -4.54 3.11
CA TYR A 98 -6.45 -4.18 2.38
C TYR A 98 -6.16 -4.29 0.88
N THR A 99 -6.93 -5.11 0.16
CA THR A 99 -6.78 -5.35 -1.29
C THR A 99 -8.14 -5.34 -1.96
N GLU A 100 -8.18 -4.86 -3.21
CA GLU A 100 -9.39 -4.82 -4.01
C GLU A 100 -9.43 -5.97 -5.02
N CYS A 101 -9.81 -7.17 -4.56
CA CYS A 101 -10.04 -8.33 -5.43
C CYS A 101 -11.28 -8.12 -6.30
N THR A 102 -11.17 -7.40 -7.41
CA THR A 102 -12.24 -7.37 -8.42
C THR A 102 -11.91 -8.43 -9.48
N GLY A 103 -12.51 -9.61 -9.34
CA GLY A 103 -12.44 -10.71 -10.31
C GLY A 103 -13.31 -10.49 -11.54
#